data_AF-A0A7Y5JU29-F1
#
_entry.id   AF-A0A7Y5JU29-F1
#
_cell.length_a   1.000
_cell.length_b   1.000
_cell.length_c   1.000
_cell.angle_alpha   90.00
_cell.angle_beta   90.00
_cell.angle_gamma   90.00
#
_symmetry.space_group_name_H-M   'P 1'
#
loop_
_entity.id
_entity.type
_entity.pdbx_description
1 polymer ?
#
loop_
_entity_poly.entity_id
_entity_poly.type
_entity_poly.pdbx_seq_one_letter_code
_entity_poly.pdbx_strand_id
1 'polypeptide(L)'
;MSLSSGDPGSASALGGALRTQAGRLADLVIELEAAATRMVRTGSADPSGRERDLATRAATELDRVGGLLQSWTTTAVESAAGLRSLEPALARSDLVVDGQLVVERSGPSRVEPARRLAERERLQELLNRVTAVRSRELARLRRELEVSHRSLAALSDRARSGG
;
A
#
# COMPACT_ATOMS: atom_id res chain seq x y z
N MET A 1 2.80 -24.84 -13.08
CA MET A 1 3.90 -24.40 -12.19
C MET A 1 3.70 -22.92 -11.89
N SER A 2 3.86 -22.57 -10.61
CA SER A 2 3.40 -21.31 -9.99
C SER A 2 4.16 -20.08 -10.50
N LEU A 3 3.43 -19.00 -10.81
CA LEU A 3 3.97 -17.70 -11.21
C LEU A 3 4.64 -17.05 -10.00
N SER A 4 5.97 -16.92 -10.02
CA SER A 4 6.70 -16.17 -9.00
C SER A 4 6.51 -14.67 -9.25
N SER A 5 5.42 -14.14 -8.69
CA SER A 5 5.21 -12.71 -8.48
C SER A 5 6.42 -12.10 -7.77
N GLY A 6 6.93 -10.96 -8.25
CA GLY A 6 8.14 -10.29 -7.76
C GLY A 6 8.36 -10.43 -6.25
N ASP A 7 9.61 -10.72 -5.86
CA ASP A 7 10.05 -11.17 -4.55
C ASP A 7 8.91 -11.32 -3.51
N PRO A 8 8.36 -12.55 -3.34
CA PRO A 8 7.29 -12.79 -2.38
C PRO A 8 7.69 -12.39 -0.96
N GLY A 9 8.99 -12.35 -0.63
CA GLY A 9 9.49 -11.81 0.63
C GLY A 9 9.21 -10.32 0.80
N SER A 10 9.43 -9.52 -0.24
CA SER A 10 9.16 -8.07 -0.23
C SER A 10 7.67 -7.72 -0.22
N ALA A 11 6.84 -8.47 -0.95
CA ALA A 11 5.38 -8.31 -0.91
C ALA A 11 4.77 -8.80 0.42
N SER A 12 5.31 -9.87 0.99
CA SER A 12 4.90 -10.42 2.30
C SER A 12 5.30 -9.50 3.46
N ALA A 13 6.55 -9.00 3.48
CA ALA A 13 7.02 -8.06 4.50
C ALA A 13 6.22 -6.75 4.45
N LEU A 14 5.85 -6.30 3.25
CA LEU A 14 4.97 -5.15 3.11
C LEU A 14 3.54 -5.43 3.59
N GLY A 15 2.96 -6.55 3.17
CA GLY A 15 1.62 -6.95 3.63
C GLY A 15 1.58 -7.07 5.16
N GLY A 16 2.67 -7.57 5.75
CA GLY A 16 2.89 -7.57 7.20
C GLY A 16 2.94 -6.17 7.79
N ALA A 17 3.78 -5.27 7.25
CA ALA A 17 3.90 -3.90 7.74
C ALA A 17 2.58 -3.12 7.65
N LEU A 18 1.86 -3.23 6.53
CA LEU A 18 0.54 -2.62 6.34
C LEU A 18 -0.49 -3.21 7.31
N ARG A 19 -0.48 -4.53 7.51
CA ARG A 19 -1.37 -5.18 8.48
C ARG A 19 -1.07 -4.75 9.91
N THR A 20 0.19 -4.64 10.29
CA THR A 20 0.62 -4.10 11.59
C THR A 20 0.16 -2.66 11.76
N GLN A 21 0.31 -1.82 10.73
CA GLN A 21 -0.08 -0.42 10.78
C GLN A 21 -1.60 -0.25 10.83
N ALA A 22 -2.34 -1.06 10.09
CA ALA A 22 -3.81 -1.13 10.17
C ALA A 22 -4.27 -1.60 11.56
N GLY A 23 -3.60 -2.59 12.16
CA GLY A 23 -3.87 -3.02 13.54
C GLY A 23 -3.68 -1.89 14.54
N ARG A 24 -2.53 -1.20 14.50
CA ARG A 24 -2.25 -0.03 15.37
C ARG A 24 -3.27 1.10 15.19
N LEU A 25 -3.75 1.32 13.96
CA LEU A 25 -4.80 2.30 13.69
C LEU A 25 -6.14 1.86 14.28
N ALA A 26 -6.51 0.59 14.15
CA ALA A 26 -7.72 0.04 14.75
C ALA A 26 -7.69 0.17 16.28
N ASP A 27 -6.56 -0.14 16.91
CA ASP A 27 -6.38 0.02 18.37
C ASP A 27 -6.56 1.49 18.80
N LEU A 28 -5.97 2.44 18.07
CA LEU A 28 -6.14 3.88 18.35
C LEU A 28 -7.59 4.35 18.19
N VAL A 29 -8.33 3.84 17.20
CA VAL A 29 -9.76 4.15 17.03
C VAL A 29 -10.56 3.65 18.23
N ILE A 30 -10.31 2.42 18.69
CA ILE A 30 -10.97 1.83 19.87
C ILE A 30 -10.67 2.67 21.12
N GLU A 31 -9.43 3.13 21.30
CA GLU A 31 -9.06 4.01 22.42
C GLU A 31 -9.81 5.34 22.39
N LEU A 32 -9.96 5.94 21.20
CA LEU A 32 -10.71 7.19 20.98
C LEU A 32 -12.21 7.01 21.27
N GLU A 33 -12.82 5.92 20.80
CA GLU A 33 -14.22 5.58 21.11
C GLU A 33 -14.44 5.34 22.62
N ALA A 34 -13.51 4.65 23.28
CA ALA A 34 -13.56 4.42 24.71
C ALA A 34 -13.39 5.73 25.51
N ALA A 35 -12.52 6.64 25.06
CA ALA A 35 -12.38 7.97 25.64
C ALA A 35 -13.67 8.77 25.50
N ALA A 36 -14.25 8.85 24.30
CA ALA A 36 -15.52 9.53 24.05
C ALA A 36 -16.65 8.97 24.93
N THR A 37 -16.76 7.64 25.05
CA THR A 37 -17.80 6.98 25.85
C THR A 37 -17.65 7.26 27.35
N ARG A 38 -16.42 7.29 27.89
CA ARG A 38 -16.17 7.64 29.30
C ARG A 38 -16.66 9.05 29.62
N MET A 39 -16.47 9.98 28.69
CA MET A 39 -16.78 11.40 28.86
C MET A 39 -18.29 11.68 28.89
N VAL A 40 -19.06 10.98 28.06
CA VAL A 40 -20.54 10.98 28.11
C VAL A 40 -21.04 10.51 29.48
N ARG A 41 -20.39 9.48 30.04
CA ARG A 41 -20.81 8.84 31.29
C ARG A 41 -20.47 9.65 32.55
N THR A 42 -19.46 10.53 32.48
CA THR A 42 -19.09 11.45 33.58
C THR A 42 -20.01 12.68 33.69
N GLY A 43 -21.06 12.79 32.86
CA GLY A 43 -22.09 13.80 33.04
C GLY A 43 -21.76 15.19 32.50
N SER A 44 -20.72 15.34 31.66
CA SER A 44 -20.58 16.55 30.82
C SER A 44 -21.62 16.46 29.72
N ALA A 45 -22.79 17.05 29.94
CA ALA A 45 -23.93 16.98 29.03
C ALA A 45 -23.69 17.67 27.68
N ASP A 46 -22.56 18.38 27.53
CA ASP A 46 -22.12 18.94 26.27
C ASP A 46 -20.64 18.60 26.08
N PRO A 47 -20.23 17.96 24.97
CA PRO A 47 -18.81 17.84 24.70
C PRO A 47 -18.24 19.24 24.61
N SER A 48 -17.22 19.53 25.43
CA SER A 48 -16.57 20.84 25.39
C SER A 48 -16.14 21.13 23.94
N GLY A 49 -16.10 22.40 23.52
CA GLY A 49 -15.71 22.75 22.13
C GLY A 49 -14.38 22.10 21.69
N ARG A 50 -13.51 21.81 22.67
CA ARG A 50 -12.27 21.06 22.53
C ARG A 50 -12.46 19.58 22.17
N GLU A 51 -13.41 18.90 22.77
CA GLU A 51 -13.69 17.48 22.49
C GLU A 51 -14.21 17.29 21.08
N ARG A 52 -15.09 18.20 20.65
CA ARG A 52 -15.56 18.24 19.26
C ARG A 52 -14.38 18.47 18.31
N ASP A 53 -13.48 19.40 18.63
CA ASP A 53 -12.26 19.65 17.84
C ASP A 53 -11.33 18.42 17.78
N LEU A 54 -11.10 17.71 18.90
CA LEU A 54 -10.31 16.48 18.91
C LEU A 54 -10.95 15.37 18.07
N ALA A 55 -12.27 15.17 18.19
CA ALA A 55 -13.00 14.19 17.41
C ALA A 55 -13.00 14.52 15.91
N THR A 56 -13.20 15.79 15.53
CA THR A 56 -13.13 16.25 14.14
C THR A 56 -11.73 16.04 13.56
N ARG A 57 -10.67 16.33 14.31
CA ARG A 57 -9.29 16.10 13.86
C ARG A 57 -8.98 14.61 13.69
N ALA A 58 -9.45 13.78 14.61
CA ALA A 58 -9.29 12.32 14.50
C ALA A 58 -10.03 11.78 13.27
N ALA A 59 -11.29 12.18 13.06
CA ALA A 59 -12.06 11.80 11.87
C ALA A 59 -11.37 12.23 10.57
N THR A 60 -10.84 13.46 10.53
CA THR A 60 -10.10 13.97 9.37
C THR A 60 -8.86 13.12 9.06
N GLU A 61 -8.10 12.72 10.07
CA GLU A 61 -6.93 11.85 9.87
C GLU A 61 -7.33 10.43 9.43
N LEU A 62 -8.43 9.89 9.95
CA LEU A 62 -8.96 8.59 9.52
C LEU A 62 -9.45 8.62 8.07
N ASP A 63 -10.16 9.68 7.66
CA ASP A 63 -10.58 9.88 6.27
C ASP A 63 -9.37 9.98 5.32
N ARG A 64 -8.32 10.71 5.74
CA ARG A 64 -7.06 10.79 4.99
C ARG A 64 -6.41 9.42 4.83
N VAL A 65 -6.34 8.63 5.90
CA VAL A 65 -5.82 7.25 5.86
C VAL A 65 -6.66 6.39 4.91
N GLY A 66 -7.99 6.48 4.99
CA GLY A 66 -8.91 5.79 4.07
C GLY A 66 -8.62 6.14 2.61
N GLY A 67 -8.48 7.42 2.29
CA GLY A 67 -8.13 7.89 0.95
C GLY A 67 -6.78 7.38 0.45
N LEU A 68 -5.76 7.31 1.32
CA LEU A 68 -4.45 6.77 0.98
C LEU A 68 -4.52 5.26 0.66
N LEU A 69 -5.25 4.48 1.46
CA LEU A 69 -5.43 3.05 1.24
C LEU A 69 -6.23 2.76 -0.04
N GLN A 70 -7.25 3.56 -0.32
CA GLN A 70 -8.02 3.47 -1.55
C GLN A 70 -7.14 3.78 -2.77
N SER A 71 -6.39 4.89 -2.73
CA SER A 71 -5.46 5.27 -3.81
C SER A 71 -4.44 4.17 -4.09
N TRP A 72 -3.85 3.59 -3.03
CA TRP A 72 -2.92 2.48 -3.16
C TRP A 72 -3.56 1.25 -3.80
N THR A 73 -4.77 0.89 -3.40
CA THR A 73 -5.50 -0.26 -3.95
C THR A 73 -5.74 -0.08 -5.45
N THR A 74 -6.16 1.11 -5.87
CA THR A 74 -6.32 1.45 -7.29
C THR A 74 -5.01 1.27 -8.05
N THR A 75 -3.91 1.88 -7.58
CA THR A 75 -2.60 1.75 -8.25
C THR A 75 -2.09 0.31 -8.25
N ALA A 76 -2.36 -0.47 -7.20
CA ALA A 76 -1.98 -1.88 -7.14
C ALA A 76 -2.74 -2.71 -8.20
N VAL A 77 -4.04 -2.48 -8.36
CA VAL A 77 -4.86 -3.13 -9.38
C VAL A 77 -4.41 -2.74 -10.79
N GLU A 78 -4.15 -1.45 -11.03
CA GLU A 78 -3.64 -0.94 -12.31
C GLU A 78 -2.27 -1.51 -12.64
N SER A 79 -1.35 -1.56 -11.67
CA SER A 79 -0.02 -2.16 -11.84
C SER A 79 -0.12 -3.65 -12.14
N ALA A 80 -1.03 -4.37 -11.47
CA ALA A 80 -1.26 -5.79 -11.74
C ALA A 80 -1.86 -6.01 -13.15
N ALA A 81 -2.76 -5.14 -13.59
CA ALA A 81 -3.28 -5.16 -14.96
C ALA A 81 -2.17 -4.84 -15.98
N GLY A 82 -1.29 -3.88 -15.68
CA GLY A 82 -0.12 -3.54 -16.47
C GLY A 82 0.89 -4.69 -16.59
N LEU A 83 1.08 -5.50 -15.54
CA LEU A 83 1.89 -6.71 -15.63
C LEU A 83 1.23 -7.78 -16.50
N ARG A 84 -0.08 -8.03 -16.32
CA ARG A 84 -0.84 -8.99 -17.13
C ARG A 84 -0.84 -8.62 -18.62
N SER A 85 -0.82 -7.33 -18.95
CA SER A 85 -0.79 -6.89 -20.35
C SER A 85 0.54 -7.19 -21.06
N LEU A 86 1.62 -7.49 -20.31
CA LEU A 86 2.90 -7.93 -20.87
C LEU A 86 2.90 -9.42 -21.26
N GLU A 87 2.03 -10.24 -20.67
CA GLU A 87 1.99 -11.69 -20.86
C GLU A 87 1.91 -12.13 -22.34
N PRO A 88 1.07 -11.49 -23.20
CA PRO A 88 1.01 -11.88 -24.60
C PRO A 88 2.32 -11.61 -25.35
N ALA A 89 3.03 -10.53 -25.02
CA ALA A 89 4.29 -10.17 -25.67
C ALA A 89 5.45 -11.07 -25.21
N LEU A 90 5.48 -11.38 -23.91
CA LEU A 90 6.40 -12.37 -23.33
C LEU A 90 6.22 -13.75 -23.99
N ALA A 91 4.98 -14.22 -24.09
CA ALA A 91 4.66 -15.52 -24.68
C ALA A 91 5.05 -15.62 -26.16
N ARG A 92 4.81 -14.57 -26.98
CA ARG A 92 5.19 -14.55 -28.40
C ARG A 92 6.70 -14.56 -28.63
N SER A 93 7.47 -14.20 -27.60
CA SER A 93 8.92 -14.01 -27.70
C SER A 93 9.70 -15.11 -27.00
N ASP A 94 9.02 -16.15 -26.49
CA ASP A 94 9.60 -17.18 -25.63
C ASP A 94 10.36 -16.59 -24.42
N LEU A 95 9.80 -15.52 -23.85
CA LEU A 95 10.30 -14.84 -22.66
C LEU A 95 9.36 -15.06 -21.47
N VAL A 96 9.90 -14.97 -20.28
CA VAL A 96 9.15 -15.04 -19.02
C VAL A 96 9.68 -13.98 -18.05
N VAL A 97 8.86 -13.58 -17.08
CA VAL A 97 9.33 -12.76 -15.96
C VAL A 97 9.77 -13.69 -14.85
N ASP A 98 11.01 -13.52 -14.39
CA ASP A 98 11.55 -14.15 -13.18
C ASP A 98 11.96 -13.05 -12.20
N GLY A 99 11.18 -12.91 -11.12
CA GLY A 99 11.37 -11.85 -10.14
C GLY A 99 11.20 -10.45 -10.74
N GLN A 100 12.32 -9.76 -10.97
CA GLN A 100 12.38 -8.40 -11.54
C GLN A 100 12.98 -8.38 -12.96
N LEU A 101 13.26 -9.55 -13.53
CA LEU A 101 13.96 -9.68 -14.82
C LEU A 101 13.07 -10.36 -15.85
N VAL A 102 13.19 -9.91 -17.09
CA VAL A 102 12.68 -10.62 -18.27
C VAL A 102 13.79 -11.55 -18.74
N VAL A 103 13.53 -12.85 -18.64
CA VAL A 103 14.48 -13.91 -18.96
C VAL A 103 13.94 -14.80 -20.07
N GLU A 104 14.83 -15.55 -20.70
CA GLU A 104 14.45 -16.52 -21.71
C GLU A 104 13.76 -17.72 -21.06
N ARG A 105 12.71 -18.21 -21.71
CA ARG A 105 12.05 -19.45 -21.29
C ARG A 105 13.00 -20.62 -21.52
N SER A 106 13.11 -21.49 -20.53
CA SER A 106 13.89 -22.72 -20.69
C SER A 106 13.33 -23.59 -21.81
N GLY A 107 14.23 -24.06 -22.70
CA GLY A 107 13.90 -24.98 -23.79
C GLY A 107 14.20 -24.40 -25.18
N PRO A 108 13.98 -25.19 -26.24
CA PRO A 108 14.18 -24.73 -27.61
C PRO A 108 13.14 -23.67 -27.95
N SER A 109 13.59 -22.52 -28.45
CA SER A 109 12.73 -21.44 -28.90
C SER A 109 12.74 -21.33 -30.42
N ARG A 110 11.60 -20.91 -30.97
CA ARG A 110 11.38 -20.72 -32.41
C ARG A 110 11.60 -19.27 -32.85
N VAL A 111 11.90 -18.38 -31.91
CA VAL A 111 12.11 -16.95 -32.17
C VAL A 111 13.57 -16.70 -32.52
N GLU A 112 13.84 -15.87 -33.52
CA GLU A 112 15.20 -15.51 -33.88
C GLU A 112 15.94 -14.82 -32.72
N PRO A 113 17.21 -15.16 -32.43
CA PRO A 113 17.94 -14.65 -31.26
C PRO A 113 18.02 -13.13 -31.19
N ALA A 114 18.30 -12.46 -32.31
CA ALA A 114 18.40 -11.00 -32.36
C ALA A 114 17.06 -10.32 -32.04
N ARG A 115 15.96 -10.86 -32.59
CA ARG A 115 14.61 -10.37 -32.31
C ARG A 115 14.20 -10.60 -30.86
N ARG A 116 14.58 -11.74 -30.30
CA ARG A 116 14.32 -12.07 -28.89
C ARG A 116 15.04 -11.12 -27.94
N LEU A 117 16.31 -10.80 -28.24
CA LEU A 117 17.10 -9.85 -27.46
C LEU A 117 16.45 -8.45 -27.44
N ALA A 118 16.08 -7.92 -28.62
CA ALA A 118 15.44 -6.61 -28.72
C ALA A 118 14.11 -6.56 -27.95
N GLU A 119 13.29 -7.61 -28.05
CA GLU A 119 12.02 -7.67 -27.32
C GLU A 119 12.23 -7.84 -25.80
N ARG A 120 13.27 -8.57 -25.38
CA ARG A 120 13.65 -8.67 -23.96
C ARG A 120 13.97 -7.31 -23.38
N GLU A 121 14.78 -6.50 -24.05
CA GLU A 121 15.13 -5.15 -23.60
C GLU A 121 13.89 -4.25 -23.50
N ARG A 122 13.06 -4.24 -24.55
CA ARG A 122 11.80 -3.50 -24.57
C ARG A 122 10.86 -3.91 -23.41
N LEU A 123 10.68 -5.21 -23.19
CA LEU A 123 9.82 -5.73 -22.14
C LEU A 123 10.41 -5.50 -20.74
N GLN A 124 11.74 -5.54 -20.60
CA GLN A 124 12.42 -5.18 -19.36
C GLN A 124 12.17 -3.70 -19.01
N GLU A 125 12.26 -2.78 -19.98
CA GLU A 125 11.93 -1.38 -19.76
C GLU A 125 10.47 -1.16 -19.33
N LEU A 126 9.54 -1.91 -19.92
CA LEU A 126 8.13 -1.87 -19.53
C LEU A 126 7.92 -2.41 -18.11
N LEU A 127 8.54 -3.54 -17.77
CA LEU A 127 8.52 -4.11 -16.43
C LEU A 127 9.11 -3.13 -15.41
N ASN A 128 10.24 -2.51 -15.72
CA ASN A 128 10.89 -1.49 -14.88
C ASN A 128 9.98 -0.29 -14.65
N ARG A 129 9.23 0.18 -15.66
CA ARG A 129 8.28 1.28 -15.50
C ARG A 129 7.14 0.93 -14.55
N VAL A 130 6.52 -0.24 -14.72
CA VAL A 130 5.41 -0.69 -13.86
C VAL A 130 5.87 -0.89 -12.42
N THR A 131 7.03 -1.54 -12.23
CA THR A 131 7.60 -1.79 -10.90
C THR A 131 8.08 -0.51 -10.21
N ALA A 132 8.63 0.47 -10.96
CA ALA A 132 9.02 1.76 -10.42
C ALA A 132 7.82 2.59 -9.92
N VAL A 133 6.70 2.60 -10.67
CA VAL A 133 5.45 3.26 -10.23
C VAL A 133 4.97 2.64 -8.92
N ARG A 134 4.86 1.32 -8.86
CA ARG A 134 4.45 0.60 -7.66
C ARG A 134 5.36 0.89 -6.46
N SER A 135 6.68 0.92 -6.67
CA SER A 135 7.65 1.18 -5.60
C SER A 135 7.57 2.62 -5.08
N ARG A 136 7.35 3.61 -5.96
CA ARG A 136 7.19 5.01 -5.56
C ARG A 136 5.92 5.25 -4.76
N GLU A 137 4.79 4.74 -5.24
CA GLU A 137 3.52 4.85 -4.50
C GLU A 137 3.61 4.14 -3.16
N LEU A 138 4.35 3.03 -3.09
CA LEU A 138 4.56 2.33 -1.85
C LEU A 138 5.36 3.15 -0.83
N ALA A 139 6.47 3.73 -1.27
CA ALA A 139 7.29 4.57 -0.42
C ALA A 139 6.51 5.80 0.07
N ARG A 140 5.64 6.35 -0.79
CA ARG A 140 4.72 7.43 -0.44
C ARG A 140 3.73 6.98 0.63
N LEU A 141 3.02 5.87 0.41
CA LEU A 141 2.04 5.34 1.37
C LEU A 141 2.65 5.13 2.75
N ARG A 142 3.83 4.51 2.84
CA ARG A 142 4.53 4.30 4.12
C ARG A 142 4.81 5.60 4.86
N ARG A 143 5.30 6.63 4.16
CA ARG A 143 5.57 7.94 4.76
C ARG A 143 4.29 8.61 5.27
N GLU A 144 3.23 8.57 4.47
CA GLU A 144 1.96 9.20 4.81
C GLU A 144 1.27 8.50 6.00
N LEU A 145 1.25 7.16 6.03
CA LEU A 145 0.70 6.41 7.15
C LEU A 145 1.50 6.63 8.44
N GLU A 146 2.83 6.80 8.35
CA GLU A 146 3.66 7.14 9.51
C GLU A 146 3.37 8.55 10.05
N VAL A 147 3.06 9.50 9.15
CA VAL A 147 2.62 10.85 9.56
C VAL A 147 1.27 10.78 10.27
N SER A 148 0.27 10.12 9.67
CA SER A 148 -1.07 10.00 10.28
C SER A 148 -1.04 9.21 11.59
N HIS A 149 -0.17 8.19 11.72
CA HIS A 149 0.02 7.50 12.99
C HIS A 149 0.51 8.44 14.10
N ARG A 150 1.54 9.25 13.82
CA ARG A 150 2.05 10.25 14.78
C ARG A 150 0.99 11.31 15.13
N SER A 151 0.20 11.76 14.16
CA SER A 151 -0.92 12.69 14.39
C SER A 151 -1.96 12.07 15.34
N LEU A 152 -2.41 10.84 15.07
CA LEU A 152 -3.40 10.15 15.90
C LEU A 152 -2.88 9.84 17.30
N ALA A 153 -1.60 9.45 17.44
CA ALA A 153 -0.97 9.25 18.74
C ALA A 153 -0.97 10.55 19.57
N ALA A 154 -0.59 11.68 18.96
CA ALA A 154 -0.61 12.97 19.62
C ALA A 154 -2.03 13.43 20.02
N LEU A 155 -3.05 13.07 19.23
CA LEU A 155 -4.46 13.31 19.57
C LEU A 155 -4.91 12.42 20.74
N SER A 156 -4.54 11.13 20.74
CA SER A 156 -4.82 10.20 21.85
C SER A 156 -4.18 10.67 23.16
N ASP A 157 -2.92 11.12 23.13
CA ASP A 157 -2.24 11.65 24.31
C ASP A 157 -2.90 12.93 24.85
N ARG A 158 -3.36 13.83 23.96
CA ARG A 158 -4.13 15.02 24.35
C ARG A 158 -5.49 14.68 24.95
N ALA A 159 -6.17 13.67 24.41
CA ALA A 159 -7.45 13.20 24.95
C ALA A 159 -7.26 12.56 26.35
N ARG A 160 -6.15 11.83 26.56
CA ARG A 160 -5.83 11.18 27.84
C ARG A 160 -5.36 12.15 28.93
N SER A 161 -4.62 13.20 28.57
CA SER A 161 -4.07 14.17 29.52
C SER A 161 -5.10 15.19 30.03
N GLY A 162 -6.32 15.19 29.50
CA GLY A 162 -7.39 16.08 29.97
C GLY A 162 -7.07 17.58 29.85
N GLY A 163 -6.05 17.93 29.05
CA GLY A 163 -5.64 19.31 28.86
C GLY A 163 -6.73 20.13 28.21
#